data_AF-A0A7X9KFB1-F1
#
_entry.id   AF-A0A7X9KFB1-F1
#
_cell.length_a   1.000
_cell.length_b   1.000
_cell.length_c   1.000
_cell.angle_alpha   90.00
_cell.angle_beta   90.00
_cell.angle_gamma   90.00
#
_symmetry.space_group_name_H-M   'P 1'
#
loop_
_entity.id
_entity.type
_entity.pdbx_description
1 polymer ?
#
loop_
_entity_poly.entity_id
_entity_poly.type
_entity_poly.pdbx_seq_one_letter_code
_entity_poly.pdbx_strand_id
1 'polypeptide(L)'
;VGYQARSTLGRRLVEGEKYVRVAGEEVAVKAKIHTINGFSAHADRRDLLAWARQFRTDPLFFITHGEQGSSLALAKTFEENGIRSFIPEEGGEYSLVGKKETALPSISGIQASSVPREVQTGRAIDAVLGDIVTLAAELKEDGSSVPQEEALNLALSARTLLKTLKRRGADD
;
A
#
# COMPACT_ATOMS: atom_id res chain seq x y z
N VAL A 1 4.56 -6.44 20.46
CA VAL A 1 5.07 -7.63 19.74
C VAL A 1 4.77 -7.42 18.27
N GLY A 2 5.77 -7.46 17.38
CA GLY A 2 5.59 -7.20 15.94
C GLY A 2 5.85 -5.76 15.49
N TYR A 3 5.89 -5.56 14.16
CA TYR A 3 6.17 -4.28 13.51
C TYR A 3 5.10 -3.23 13.84
N GLN A 4 5.53 -1.99 14.04
CA GLN A 4 4.64 -0.85 14.29
C GLN A 4 4.76 0.13 13.13
N ALA A 5 3.68 0.29 12.36
CA ALA A 5 3.68 1.18 11.20
C ALA A 5 3.87 2.65 11.59
N ARG A 6 4.42 3.46 10.68
CA ARG A 6 4.56 4.91 10.89
C ARG A 6 3.22 5.54 11.24
N SER A 7 3.30 6.61 12.02
CA SER A 7 2.13 7.38 12.49
C SER A 7 1.17 6.62 13.40
N THR A 8 1.48 5.38 13.80
CA THR A 8 0.72 4.67 14.83
C THR A 8 1.17 5.07 16.22
N LEU A 9 0.25 4.99 17.18
CA LEU A 9 0.56 5.16 18.61
C LEU A 9 1.65 4.17 19.07
N GLY A 10 1.60 2.92 18.59
CA GLY A 10 2.60 1.91 18.95
C GLY A 10 4.01 2.28 18.46
N ARG A 11 4.15 2.85 17.26
CA ARG A 11 5.45 3.31 16.74
C ARG A 11 6.03 4.43 17.59
N ARG A 12 5.20 5.42 17.92
CA ARG A 12 5.53 6.53 18.82
C ARG A 12 6.04 6.05 20.18
N LEU A 13 5.37 5.05 20.77
CA LEU A 13 5.77 4.44 22.04
C LEU A 13 7.12 3.71 21.93
N VAL A 14 7.33 2.94 20.86
CA VAL A 14 8.59 2.23 20.63
C VAL A 14 9.76 3.19 20.37
N GLU A 15 9.51 4.32 19.71
CA GLU A 15 10.49 5.39 19.49
C GLU A 15 10.77 6.23 20.76
N GLY A 16 10.06 5.97 21.85
CA GLY A 16 10.38 6.49 23.18
C GLY A 16 9.74 7.84 23.52
N GLU A 17 8.67 8.21 22.81
CA GLU A 17 7.93 9.43 23.09
C GLU A 17 7.42 9.48 24.54
N LYS A 18 7.59 10.63 25.19
CA LYS A 18 7.31 10.79 26.63
C LYS A 18 5.85 11.12 26.93
N TYR A 19 5.11 11.60 25.93
CA TYR A 19 3.71 11.96 26.03
C TYR A 19 2.99 11.48 24.78
N VAL A 20 1.83 10.85 24.93
CA VAL A 20 1.02 10.36 23.82
C VAL A 20 -0.45 10.69 24.05
N ARG A 21 -1.23 10.84 22.97
CA ARG A 21 -2.66 11.12 23.09
C ARG A 21 -3.46 9.83 23.04
N VAL A 22 -4.25 9.56 24.08
CA VAL A 22 -5.13 8.39 24.20
C VAL A 22 -6.54 8.90 24.50
N ALA A 23 -7.52 8.53 23.68
CA ALA A 23 -8.92 8.95 23.83
C ALA A 23 -9.14 10.48 23.97
N GLY A 24 -8.25 11.29 23.38
CA GLY A 24 -8.33 12.76 23.41
C GLY A 24 -7.51 13.41 24.53
N GLU A 25 -7.00 12.64 25.48
CA GLU A 25 -6.20 13.13 26.61
C GLU A 25 -4.70 12.89 26.39
N GLU A 26 -3.88 13.81 26.89
CA GLU A 26 -2.42 13.65 26.89
C GLU A 26 -1.97 12.81 28.09
N VAL A 27 -1.25 11.72 27.81
CA VAL A 27 -0.84 10.73 28.80
C VAL A 27 0.68 10.63 28.82
N ALA A 28 1.27 10.77 30.01
CA ALA A 28 2.72 10.59 30.22
C ALA A 28 3.12 9.12 30.18
N VAL A 29 4.13 8.78 29.36
CA VAL A 29 4.67 7.42 29.22
C VAL A 29 5.72 7.18 30.30
N LYS A 30 5.26 6.64 31.44
CA LYS A 30 6.14 6.22 32.56
C LYS A 30 6.47 4.72 32.55
N ALA A 31 5.78 3.95 31.71
CA ALA A 31 5.99 2.52 31.59
C ALA A 31 7.32 2.21 30.89
N LYS A 32 7.94 1.08 31.25
CA LYS A 32 9.05 0.51 30.48
C LYS A 32 8.51 -0.12 29.21
N ILE A 33 9.05 0.27 28.07
CA ILE A 33 8.67 -0.26 26.77
C ILE A 33 9.68 -1.34 26.37
N HIS A 34 9.17 -2.53 26.06
CA HIS A 34 9.98 -3.66 25.58
C HIS A 34 9.46 -4.11 24.22
N THR A 35 10.37 -4.29 23.28
CA THR A 35 10.06 -4.78 21.93
C THR A 35 10.65 -6.17 21.75
N ILE A 36 9.80 -7.14 21.40
CA ILE A 36 10.21 -8.51 21.06
C ILE A 36 9.96 -8.69 19.56
N ASN A 37 11.04 -8.73 18.78
CA ASN A 37 11.01 -8.72 17.31
C ASN A 37 10.97 -10.11 16.65
N GLY A 38 10.73 -11.19 17.42
CA GLY A 38 10.76 -12.57 16.92
C GLY A 38 9.40 -13.23 16.67
N PHE A 39 8.29 -12.56 16.99
CA PHE A 39 6.93 -13.13 16.90
C PHE A 39 6.07 -12.46 15.81
N SER A 40 6.66 -11.65 14.93
CA SER A 40 5.92 -10.96 13.87
C SER A 40 5.40 -11.88 12.78
N ALA A 41 5.85 -13.15 12.73
CA ALA A 41 5.61 -14.11 11.65
C ALA A 41 6.03 -13.61 10.24
N HIS A 42 6.76 -12.48 10.16
CA HIS A 42 7.32 -11.96 8.92
C HIS A 42 8.77 -12.41 8.80
N ALA A 43 9.15 -12.85 7.60
CA ALA A 43 10.53 -13.17 7.27
C ALA A 43 11.44 -11.96 7.47
N ASP A 44 12.60 -12.16 8.10
CA ASP A 44 13.60 -11.11 8.20
C ASP A 44 14.40 -10.98 6.88
N ARG A 45 15.35 -10.05 6.84
CA ARG A 45 16.21 -9.84 5.67
C ARG A 45 16.99 -11.10 5.25
N ARG A 46 17.48 -11.88 6.22
CA ARG A 46 18.24 -13.11 5.97
C ARG A 46 17.32 -14.19 5.43
N ASP A 47 16.12 -14.32 5.97
CA ASP A 47 15.10 -15.26 5.51
C ASP A 47 14.69 -14.95 4.06
N LEU A 48 14.42 -13.68 3.75
CA LEU A 48 14.06 -13.24 2.39
C LEU A 48 15.20 -13.47 1.39
N LEU A 49 16.45 -13.21 1.78
CA LEU A 49 17.61 -13.51 0.94
C LEU A 49 17.78 -15.02 0.72
N ALA A 50 17.62 -15.82 1.78
CA ALA A 50 17.72 -17.27 1.70
C ALA A 50 16.63 -17.85 0.79
N TRP A 51 15.40 -17.32 0.88
CA TRP A 51 14.29 -17.66 0.01
C TRP A 51 14.56 -17.29 -1.45
N ALA A 52 15.01 -16.06 -1.71
CA ALA A 52 15.29 -15.59 -3.07
C ALA A 52 16.40 -16.41 -3.77
N ARG A 53 17.35 -16.95 -3.02
CA ARG A 53 18.42 -17.83 -3.55
C ARG A 53 17.96 -19.22 -3.96
N GLN A 54 16.73 -19.64 -3.60
CA GLN A 54 16.22 -20.98 -3.97
C GLN A 54 15.70 -21.04 -5.41
N PHE A 55 15.54 -19.89 -6.09
CA PHE A 55 15.09 -19.87 -7.47
C PHE A 55 16.19 -20.36 -8.41
N ARG A 56 15.85 -21.31 -9.29
CA ARG A 56 16.76 -21.83 -10.32
C ARG A 56 16.81 -20.96 -11.58
N THR A 57 15.82 -20.11 -11.76
CA THR A 57 15.77 -19.09 -12.81
C THR A 57 16.35 -17.77 -12.28
N ASP A 58 16.49 -16.78 -13.15
CA ASP A 58 16.88 -15.41 -12.81
C ASP A 58 15.62 -14.50 -12.83
N PRO A 59 14.73 -14.56 -11.83
CA PRO A 59 13.55 -13.71 -11.77
C PRO A 59 13.92 -12.26 -11.43
N LEU A 60 13.04 -11.33 -11.80
CA LEU A 60 13.06 -9.97 -11.28
C LEU A 60 12.13 -9.88 -10.06
N PHE A 61 12.66 -9.55 -8.89
CA PHE A 61 11.87 -9.40 -7.66
C PHE A 61 11.32 -7.99 -7.51
N PHE A 62 10.01 -7.85 -7.38
CA PHE A 62 9.36 -6.58 -7.04
C PHE A 62 9.25 -6.47 -5.52
N ILE A 63 9.92 -5.48 -4.91
CA ILE A 63 9.96 -5.28 -3.47
C ILE A 63 8.84 -4.31 -3.07
N THR A 64 7.84 -4.83 -2.37
CA THR A 64 6.66 -4.08 -1.93
C THR A 64 6.40 -4.27 -0.43
N HIS A 65 5.34 -3.63 0.09
CA HIS A 65 4.85 -3.80 1.47
C HIS A 65 5.95 -3.62 2.55
N GLY A 66 6.79 -2.61 2.38
CA GLY A 66 7.80 -2.19 3.33
C GLY A 66 7.93 -0.68 3.37
N GLU A 67 8.42 -0.13 4.49
CA GLU A 67 8.85 1.27 4.49
C GLU A 67 9.96 1.48 3.47
N GLN A 68 10.02 2.68 2.88
CA GLN A 68 11.02 3.03 1.87
C GLN A 68 12.44 2.63 2.26
N GLY A 69 12.86 2.93 3.49
CA GLY A 69 14.20 2.58 3.98
C GLY A 69 14.43 1.05 4.06
N SER A 70 13.43 0.29 4.50
CA SER A 70 13.50 -1.17 4.56
C SER A 70 13.56 -1.79 3.16
N SER A 71 12.74 -1.28 2.23
CA SER A 71 12.72 -1.73 0.84
C SER A 71 14.05 -1.46 0.14
N LEU A 72 14.63 -0.26 0.32
CA LEU A 72 15.95 0.08 -0.21
C LEU A 72 17.06 -0.81 0.37
N ALA A 73 17.00 -1.08 1.68
CA ALA A 73 17.98 -1.96 2.33
C ALA A 73 17.91 -3.40 1.80
N LEU A 74 16.70 -3.91 1.55
CA LEU A 74 16.52 -5.24 0.94
C LEU A 74 17.00 -5.26 -0.52
N ALA A 75 16.66 -4.24 -1.31
CA ALA A 75 17.11 -4.12 -2.71
C ALA A 75 18.64 -4.11 -2.80
N LYS A 76 19.31 -3.33 -1.95
CA LYS A 76 20.77 -3.31 -1.86
C LYS A 76 21.33 -4.69 -1.49
N THR A 77 20.68 -5.38 -0.55
CA THR A 77 21.08 -6.74 -0.16
C THR A 77 20.94 -7.71 -1.34
N PHE A 78 19.90 -7.57 -2.16
CA PHE A 78 19.71 -8.41 -3.35
C PHE A 78 20.76 -8.10 -4.41
N GLU A 79 21.04 -6.82 -4.67
CA GLU A 79 22.08 -6.36 -5.60
C GLU A 79 23.47 -6.89 -5.22
N GLU A 80 23.88 -6.77 -3.96
CA GLU A 80 25.15 -7.31 -3.42
C GLU A 80 25.28 -8.84 -3.58
N ASN A 81 24.16 -9.52 -3.82
CA ASN A 81 24.09 -10.97 -4.00
C ASN A 81 23.73 -11.39 -5.43
N GLY A 82 23.79 -10.46 -6.39
CA GLY A 82 23.52 -10.74 -7.80
C GLY A 82 22.05 -11.05 -8.12
N ILE A 83 21.13 -10.71 -7.23
CA ILE A 83 19.69 -10.92 -7.39
C ILE A 83 19.06 -9.64 -7.96
N ARG A 84 18.31 -9.77 -9.05
CA ARG A 84 17.65 -8.63 -9.68
C ARG A 84 16.40 -8.25 -8.89
N SER A 85 16.30 -6.98 -8.52
CA SER A 85 15.13 -6.43 -7.84
C SER A 85 14.74 -5.05 -8.34
N PHE A 86 13.48 -4.70 -8.11
CA PHE A 86 12.90 -3.42 -8.45
C PHE A 86 11.93 -2.97 -7.34
N ILE A 87 11.96 -1.69 -6.97
CA ILE A 87 11.01 -1.09 -6.02
C ILE A 87 10.04 -0.26 -6.85
N PRO A 88 8.77 -0.67 -6.99
CA PRO A 88 7.78 0.10 -7.73
C PRO A 88 7.40 1.39 -7.00
N GLU A 89 6.99 2.37 -7.78
CA GLU A 89 6.41 3.61 -7.31
C GLU A 89 4.89 3.45 -7.13
N GLU A 90 4.33 4.19 -6.16
CA GLU A 90 2.89 4.20 -5.93
C GLU A 90 2.15 4.75 -7.16
N GLY A 91 1.15 4.00 -7.63
CA GLY A 91 0.40 4.34 -8.85
C GLY A 91 1.14 4.05 -10.16
N GLY A 92 2.34 3.45 -10.12
CA GLY A 92 3.09 3.07 -11.30
C GLY A 92 2.49 1.84 -12.00
N GLU A 93 2.46 1.86 -13.33
CA GLU A 93 2.12 0.71 -14.17
C GLU A 93 3.38 0.13 -14.84
N TYR A 94 3.51 -1.20 -14.83
CA TYR A 94 4.71 -1.89 -15.32
C TYR A 94 4.33 -3.08 -16.20
N SER A 95 4.88 -3.14 -17.42
CA SER A 95 4.72 -4.27 -18.32
C SER A 95 5.79 -5.34 -18.07
N LEU A 96 5.37 -6.58 -17.81
CA LEU A 96 6.26 -7.72 -17.63
C LEU A 96 6.44 -8.47 -18.95
N VAL A 97 7.46 -8.10 -19.73
CA VAL A 97 7.80 -8.81 -20.97
C VAL A 97 8.80 -9.92 -20.65
N GLY A 98 8.42 -11.18 -20.90
CA GLY A 98 9.33 -12.31 -20.75
C GLY A 98 10.56 -12.17 -21.65
N LYS A 99 11.74 -12.61 -21.17
CA LYS A 99 12.97 -12.67 -21.99
C LYS A 99 12.74 -13.59 -23.20
N LYS A 100 12.36 -13.03 -24.35
CA LYS A 100 12.84 -13.51 -25.65
C LYS A 100 14.04 -12.63 -26.00
N GLU A 101 15.22 -13.26 -26.04
CA GLU A 101 16.53 -12.75 -26.50
C GLU A 101 16.84 -11.25 -26.34
N THR A 102 17.83 -10.99 -25.48
CA THR A 102 18.81 -9.89 -25.59
C THR A 102 18.26 -8.48 -25.78
N ALA A 103 17.70 -7.90 -24.72
CA ALA A 103 18.00 -6.52 -24.32
C ALA A 103 17.60 -6.35 -22.86
N LEU A 104 18.37 -5.57 -22.10
CA LEU A 104 17.90 -5.03 -20.82
C LEU A 104 16.50 -4.41 -21.04
N PRO A 105 15.56 -4.52 -20.08
CA PRO A 105 14.26 -3.90 -20.24
C PRO A 105 14.47 -2.39 -20.39
N SER A 106 14.16 -1.88 -21.58
CA SER A 106 14.05 -0.45 -21.83
C SER A 106 12.86 0.05 -21.02
N ILE A 107 13.12 0.72 -19.90
CA ILE A 107 12.10 1.47 -19.17
C ILE A 107 11.83 2.73 -19.99
N SER A 108 10.90 2.64 -20.94
CA SER A 108 10.32 3.83 -21.54
C SER A 108 9.31 4.39 -20.55
N GLY A 109 9.77 5.32 -19.72
CA GLY A 109 8.86 6.15 -18.93
C GLY A 109 7.92 6.87 -19.89
N ILE A 110 6.63 6.57 -19.81
CA ILE A 110 5.62 7.48 -20.35
C ILE A 110 5.80 8.75 -19.50
N GLN A 111 6.27 9.83 -20.13
CA GLN A 111 6.41 11.12 -19.45
C GLN A 111 5.06 11.46 -18.81
N ALA A 112 5.05 11.56 -17.48
CA ALA A 112 3.93 12.08 -16.74
C ALA A 112 3.55 13.44 -17.34
N SER A 113 2.32 13.54 -17.84
CA SER A 113 1.79 14.76 -18.43
C SER A 113 1.88 15.90 -17.41
N SER A 114 2.41 17.04 -17.85
CA SER A 114 2.75 18.24 -17.07
C SER A 114 1.52 19.04 -16.59
N VAL A 115 0.51 18.37 -16.09
CA VAL A 115 -0.70 19.00 -15.53
C VAL A 115 -0.48 19.16 -14.01
N PRO A 116 -0.76 20.33 -13.41
CA PRO A 116 -0.63 20.52 -11.97
C PRO A 116 -1.38 19.42 -11.19
N ARG A 117 -0.73 18.83 -10.17
CA ARG A 117 -1.25 17.70 -9.38
C ARG A 117 -2.67 17.94 -8.85
N GLU A 118 -3.01 19.15 -8.45
CA GLU A 118 -4.37 19.51 -7.97
C GLU A 118 -5.45 19.36 -9.05
N VAL A 119 -5.12 19.66 -10.31
CA VAL A 119 -6.03 19.52 -11.47
C VAL A 119 -6.15 18.05 -11.89
N GLN A 120 -5.09 17.25 -11.71
CA GLN A 120 -5.14 15.80 -11.93
C GLN A 120 -5.99 15.09 -10.86
N THR A 121 -5.84 15.45 -9.57
CA THR A 121 -6.60 14.84 -8.47
C THR A 121 -8.09 15.15 -8.56
N GLY A 122 -8.48 16.39 -8.88
CA GLY A 122 -9.89 16.76 -9.07
C GLY A 122 -10.55 16.00 -10.23
N ARG A 123 -9.89 15.96 -11.39
CA ARG A 123 -10.37 15.19 -12.56
C ARG A 123 -10.43 13.69 -12.29
N ALA A 124 -9.53 13.15 -11.47
CA ALA A 124 -9.54 11.74 -11.08
C ALA A 124 -10.72 11.41 -10.14
N ILE A 125 -11.06 12.30 -9.20
CA ILE A 125 -12.22 12.14 -8.33
C ILE A 125 -13.52 12.13 -9.15
N ASP A 126 -13.68 13.09 -10.07
CA ASP A 126 -14.87 13.18 -10.91
C ASP A 126 -15.06 11.93 -11.79
N ALA A 127 -13.96 11.40 -12.36
CA ALA A 127 -13.99 10.17 -13.14
C ALA A 127 -14.44 8.97 -12.29
N VAL A 128 -13.84 8.78 -11.11
CA VAL A 128 -14.20 7.68 -10.20
C VAL A 128 -15.64 7.80 -9.71
N LEU A 129 -16.13 9.01 -9.43
CA LEU A 129 -17.54 9.22 -9.06
C LEU A 129 -18.49 8.90 -10.21
N GLY A 130 -18.11 9.22 -11.45
CA GLY A 130 -18.83 8.83 -12.66
C GLY A 130 -18.95 7.31 -12.79
N ASP A 131 -17.83 6.60 -12.62
CA ASP A 131 -17.81 5.13 -12.68
C ASP A 131 -18.70 4.49 -11.61
N ILE A 132 -18.69 5.04 -10.38
CA ILE A 132 -19.56 4.58 -9.28
C ILE A 132 -21.04 4.74 -9.63
N VAL A 133 -21.43 5.85 -10.28
CA VAL A 133 -22.82 6.08 -10.69
C VAL A 133 -23.24 5.07 -11.75
N THR A 134 -22.38 4.80 -12.74
CA THR A 134 -22.63 3.80 -13.78
C THR A 134 -22.80 2.40 -13.18
N LEU A 135 -21.86 1.97 -12.33
CA LEU A 135 -21.92 0.67 -11.65
C LEU A 135 -23.18 0.53 -10.78
N ALA A 136 -23.58 1.60 -10.08
CA ALA A 136 -24.80 1.59 -9.27
C ALA A 136 -26.08 1.49 -10.12
N ALA A 137 -26.08 2.04 -11.34
CA ALA A 137 -27.18 1.90 -12.28
C ALA A 137 -27.25 0.48 -12.83
N GLU A 138 -26.11 -0.09 -13.26
CA GLU A 138 -26.00 -1.47 -13.73
C GLU A 138 -26.46 -2.47 -12.66
N LEU A 139 -26.02 -2.32 -11.40
CA LEU A 139 -26.44 -3.17 -10.28
C LEU A 139 -27.93 -3.08 -9.93
N LYS A 140 -28.60 -2.00 -10.34
CA LYS A 140 -30.04 -1.82 -10.15
C LYS A 140 -30.85 -2.51 -11.26
N GLU A 141 -30.29 -2.58 -12.47
CA GLU A 141 -30.91 -3.22 -13.63
C GLU A 141 -30.65 -4.73 -13.63
N ASP A 142 -29.43 -5.13 -13.32
CA ASP A 142 -29.05 -6.52 -13.11
C ASP A 142 -29.31 -6.89 -11.64
N GLY A 143 -30.52 -7.42 -11.38
CA GLY A 143 -30.86 -8.07 -10.11
C GLY A 143 -29.92 -9.25 -9.85
N SER A 144 -28.79 -8.96 -9.21
CA SER A 144 -27.62 -9.84 -9.16
C SER A 144 -27.83 -11.14 -8.38
N SER A 145 -27.09 -12.17 -8.80
CA SER A 145 -26.97 -13.52 -8.22
C SER A 145 -26.31 -13.59 -6.84
N VAL A 146 -26.11 -12.44 -6.19
CA VAL A 146 -25.49 -12.30 -4.87
C VAL A 146 -26.57 -12.49 -3.79
N PRO A 147 -26.31 -13.21 -2.69
CA PRO A 147 -27.23 -13.29 -1.57
C PRO A 147 -27.66 -11.89 -1.09
N GLN A 148 -28.97 -11.65 -0.95
CA GLN A 148 -29.53 -10.32 -0.66
C GLN A 148 -28.91 -9.64 0.57
N GLU A 149 -28.52 -10.42 1.57
CA GLU A 149 -27.88 -9.93 2.80
C GLU A 149 -26.46 -9.39 2.55
N GLU A 150 -25.68 -10.08 1.71
CA GLU A 150 -24.33 -9.67 1.33
C GLU A 150 -24.37 -8.42 0.45
N ALA A 151 -25.29 -8.38 -0.52
CA ALA A 151 -25.53 -7.21 -1.36
C ALA A 151 -25.92 -5.98 -0.52
N LEU A 152 -26.78 -6.14 0.49
CA LEU A 152 -27.19 -5.07 1.39
C LEU A 152 -26.01 -4.53 2.21
N ASN A 153 -25.19 -5.41 2.80
CA ASN A 153 -24.05 -5.01 3.62
C ASN A 153 -22.99 -4.25 2.82
N LEU A 154 -22.71 -4.68 1.59
CA LEU A 154 -21.79 -4.01 0.68
C LEU A 154 -22.34 -2.63 0.25
N ALA A 155 -23.61 -2.54 -0.10
CA ALA A 155 -24.26 -1.28 -0.45
C ALA A 155 -24.26 -0.28 0.72
N LEU A 156 -24.51 -0.74 1.95
CA LEU A 156 -24.44 0.10 3.16
C LEU A 156 -23.03 0.62 3.45
N SER A 157 -22.02 -0.21 3.20
CA SER A 157 -20.59 0.15 3.36
C SER A 157 -20.20 1.23 2.34
N ALA A 158 -20.50 1.01 1.07
CA ALA A 158 -20.27 1.98 0.00
C ALA A 158 -20.96 3.32 0.28
N ARG A 159 -22.24 3.30 0.71
CA ARG A 159 -22.98 4.50 1.10
C ARG A 159 -22.29 5.28 2.23
N THR A 160 -21.77 4.57 3.23
CA THR A 160 -21.10 5.20 4.39
C THR A 160 -19.80 5.88 3.97
N LEU A 161 -19.01 5.24 3.10
CA LEU A 161 -17.78 5.82 2.54
C LEU A 161 -18.07 7.09 1.72
N LEU A 162 -19.08 7.05 0.84
CA LEU A 162 -19.50 8.22 0.06
C LEU A 162 -20.03 9.36 0.93
N LYS A 163 -20.81 9.05 1.98
CA LYS A 163 -21.25 10.06 2.96
C LYS A 163 -20.07 10.70 3.71
N THR A 164 -19.05 9.90 4.05
CA THR A 164 -17.85 10.40 4.73
C THR A 164 -17.05 11.33 3.84
N LEU A 165 -16.90 10.98 2.55
CA LEU A 165 -16.28 11.82 1.55
C LEU A 165 -17.01 13.17 1.40
N LYS A 166 -18.34 13.14 1.24
CA LYS A 166 -19.18 14.36 1.15
C LYS A 166 -19.06 15.27 2.37
N ARG A 167 -18.98 14.69 3.57
CA ARG A 167 -18.88 15.48 4.82
C ARG A 167 -17.53 16.18 4.94
N ARG A 168 -16.43 15.49 4.61
CA ARG A 168 -15.09 16.07 4.68
C ARG A 168 -14.86 17.17 3.65
N GLY A 169 -15.45 17.05 2.46
CA GLY A 169 -15.38 18.11 1.44
C GLY A 169 -16.27 19.34 1.72
N ALA A 170 -17.06 19.36 2.79
CA ALA A 170 -17.86 20.50 3.22
C ALA A 170 -17.25 21.26 4.43
N ASP A 171 -16.20 20.70 5.01
CA ASP A 171 -15.46 21.25 6.17
C ASP A 171 -14.12 21.91 5.74
N ASP A 172 -13.79 21.90 4.43
CA ASP A 172 -12.69 22.63 3.76
C ASP A 172 -13.24 23.86 3.02
#